data_AF-A0A5M8QFC1-F1
#
_entry.id   AF-A0A5M8QFC1-F1
#
_cell.length_a   1.000
_cell.length_b   1.000
_cell.length_c   1.000
_cell.angle_alpha   90.00
_cell.angle_beta   90.00
_cell.angle_gamma   90.00
#
_symmetry.space_group_name_H-M   'P 1'
#
loop_
_entity.id
_entity.type
_entity.pdbx_description
1 polymer ?
#
loop_
_entity_poly.entity_id
_entity_poly.type
_entity_poly.pdbx_seq_one_letter_code
_entity_poly.pdbx_strand_id
1 'polypeptide(L)'
;MKTIIEKYHNLLKQIAHDVTDQGHPGKESQATDHQSHQVDVLYHALYVLEIGELAKKNFIKHGLPGPARHPDVGGRYLRLYGVLSAVFQQKQALENLLTFYQIEEKDKISNSLNNSAILNLCSKLGVHATYFRRSLTEPEEPAGVYEISRPDLEVNKIKLLINKLECENFDVQEDLDCFDKKMELTLSFLIGRILKKPCKNQSHFYEQYTRINKLKNHALEVSNPGANS
;
A
#
# COMPACT_ATOMS: atom_id res chain seq x y z
N MET A 1 -3.65 18.64 2.73
CA MET A 1 -2.20 18.45 2.96
C MET A 1 -1.77 17.17 2.24
N LYS A 2 -0.63 17.15 1.54
CA LYS A 2 -0.15 15.93 0.86
C LYS A 2 0.47 14.95 1.87
N THR A 3 0.13 13.66 1.80
CA THR A 3 0.70 12.59 2.66
C THR A 3 2.19 12.40 2.36
N ILE A 4 2.93 11.73 3.25
CA ILE A 4 4.34 11.39 2.98
C ILE A 4 4.44 10.43 1.78
N ILE A 5 3.53 9.47 1.67
CA ILE A 5 3.41 8.57 0.51
C ILE A 5 3.24 9.36 -0.79
N GLU A 6 2.33 10.33 -0.85
CA GLU A 6 2.16 11.19 -2.02
C GLU A 6 3.42 12.00 -2.36
N LYS A 7 4.19 12.43 -1.36
CA LYS A 7 5.45 13.14 -1.60
C LYS A 7 6.49 12.22 -2.23
N TYR A 8 6.65 11.00 -1.72
CA TYR A 8 7.54 10.01 -2.32
C TYR A 8 7.08 9.58 -3.71
N HIS A 9 5.77 9.40 -3.91
CA HIS A 9 5.19 9.07 -5.21
C HIS A 9 5.45 10.16 -6.26
N ASN A 10 5.26 11.43 -5.90
CA ASN A 10 5.58 12.54 -6.80
C ASN A 10 7.08 12.56 -7.15
N LEU A 11 7.95 12.29 -6.19
CA LEU A 11 9.39 12.20 -6.45
C LEU A 11 9.73 11.01 -7.36
N LEU A 12 9.12 9.84 -7.15
CA LEU A 12 9.28 8.68 -8.03
C LEU A 12 8.80 8.96 -9.46
N LYS A 13 7.67 9.66 -9.64
CA LYS A 13 7.20 10.09 -10.97
C LYS A 13 8.23 10.96 -11.67
N GLN A 14 8.82 11.94 -10.98
CA GLN A 14 9.85 12.79 -11.56
C GLN A 14 11.10 12.00 -11.93
N ILE A 15 11.55 11.10 -11.05
CA ILE A 15 12.69 10.22 -11.33
C ILE A 15 12.40 9.30 -12.52
N ALA A 16 11.19 8.73 -12.59
CA ALA A 16 10.76 7.86 -13.69
C ALA A 16 10.80 8.61 -15.03
N HIS A 17 10.24 9.82 -15.09
CA HIS A 17 10.30 10.67 -16.28
C HIS A 17 11.73 10.98 -16.70
N ASP A 18 12.60 11.40 -15.77
CA ASP A 18 14.01 11.68 -16.08
C ASP A 18 14.74 10.44 -16.61
N VAL A 19 14.48 9.26 -16.04
CA VAL A 19 15.10 8.00 -16.48
C VAL A 19 14.59 7.56 -17.85
N THR A 20 13.29 7.76 -18.15
CA THR A 20 12.74 7.42 -19.47
C THR A 20 13.14 8.43 -20.54
N ASP A 21 13.26 9.72 -20.19
CA ASP A 21 13.58 10.81 -21.12
C ASP A 21 15.08 10.88 -21.45
N GLN A 22 15.96 10.64 -20.46
CA GLN A 22 17.42 10.54 -20.71
C GLN A 22 17.81 9.27 -21.49
N GLY A 23 16.88 8.35 -21.70
CA GLY A 23 17.05 7.16 -22.53
C GLY A 23 17.08 7.45 -24.04
N HIS A 24 16.53 8.57 -24.54
CA HIS A 24 16.42 8.80 -25.98
C HIS A 24 16.45 10.28 -26.43
N PRO A 25 17.61 10.94 -26.51
CA PRO A 25 17.82 11.98 -27.51
C PRO A 25 18.11 11.27 -28.85
N GLY A 26 17.07 11.04 -29.66
CA GLY A 26 17.23 10.79 -31.10
C GLY A 26 17.43 9.34 -31.59
N LYS A 27 16.80 8.34 -30.97
CA LYS A 27 16.63 7.02 -31.61
C LYS A 27 15.16 6.61 -31.63
N GLU A 28 14.44 7.07 -32.65
CA GLU A 28 13.32 6.31 -33.24
C GLU A 28 13.87 5.01 -33.83
N SER A 29 14.26 4.07 -32.97
CA SER A 29 14.79 2.78 -33.42
C SER A 29 14.38 1.72 -32.43
N GLN A 30 13.20 1.14 -32.69
CA GLN A 30 12.75 -0.17 -32.21
C GLN A 30 13.06 -0.44 -30.73
N ALA A 31 12.34 0.23 -29.82
CA ALA A 31 12.16 -0.35 -28.49
C ALA A 31 11.57 -1.75 -28.72
N THR A 32 12.28 -2.79 -28.24
CA THR A 32 11.73 -4.15 -28.29
C THR A 32 10.42 -4.18 -27.50
N ASP A 33 9.42 -4.96 -27.92
CA ASP A 33 8.11 -5.05 -27.23
C ASP A 33 8.26 -5.22 -25.69
N HIS A 34 9.32 -5.92 -25.27
CA HIS A 34 9.68 -6.10 -23.87
C HIS A 34 10.06 -4.81 -23.12
N GLN A 35 10.81 -3.89 -23.73
CA GLN A 35 11.16 -2.61 -23.10
C GLN A 35 9.95 -1.69 -22.97
N SER A 36 9.08 -1.64 -23.99
CA SER A 36 7.82 -0.89 -23.92
C SER A 36 6.95 -1.41 -22.77
N HIS A 37 6.80 -2.73 -22.67
CA HIS A 37 5.98 -3.35 -21.63
C HIS A 37 6.49 -3.05 -20.20
N GLN A 38 7.80 -3.03 -19.98
CA GLN A 38 8.35 -2.70 -18.66
C GLN A 38 8.07 -1.26 -18.24
N VAL A 39 8.13 -0.32 -19.19
CA VAL A 39 7.81 1.10 -18.96
C VAL A 39 6.31 1.26 -18.66
N ASP A 40 5.43 0.51 -19.35
CA ASP A 40 4.00 0.49 -19.05
C ASP A 40 3.71 -0.02 -17.64
N VAL A 41 4.40 -1.09 -17.22
CA VAL A 41 4.29 -1.63 -15.84
C VAL A 41 4.72 -0.60 -14.80
N LEU A 42 5.79 0.17 -15.07
CA LEU A 42 6.24 1.26 -14.19
C LEU A 42 5.16 2.35 -14.04
N TYR A 43 4.64 2.88 -15.15
CA TYR A 43 3.64 3.94 -15.11
C TYR A 43 2.31 3.45 -14.52
N HIS A 44 1.91 2.23 -14.82
CA HIS A 44 0.73 1.61 -14.21
C HIS A 44 0.89 1.46 -12.69
N ALA A 45 2.06 1.02 -12.21
CA ALA A 45 2.32 0.94 -10.77
C ALA A 45 2.24 2.31 -10.10
N LEU A 46 2.80 3.36 -10.71
CA LEU A 46 2.68 4.72 -10.22
C LEU A 46 1.23 5.21 -10.21
N TYR A 47 0.44 4.90 -11.24
CA TYR A 47 -0.98 5.23 -11.29
C TYR A 47 -1.75 4.55 -10.15
N VAL A 48 -1.54 3.24 -9.93
CA VAL A 48 -2.22 2.47 -8.88
C VAL A 48 -1.89 3.00 -7.48
N LEU A 49 -0.64 3.40 -7.22
CA LEU A 49 -0.27 4.03 -5.95
C LEU A 49 -1.09 5.30 -5.68
N GLU A 50 -1.29 6.15 -6.70
CA GLU A 50 -2.04 7.40 -6.60
C GLU A 50 -3.54 7.17 -6.35
N ILE A 51 -4.15 6.26 -7.11
CA ILE A 51 -5.57 5.92 -6.95
C ILE A 51 -5.81 5.29 -5.56
N GLY A 52 -4.87 4.48 -5.07
CA GLY A 52 -4.94 3.92 -3.74
C GLY A 52 -4.90 4.99 -2.63
N GLU A 53 -4.02 6.00 -2.76
CA GLU A 53 -4.00 7.14 -1.82
C GLU A 53 -5.33 7.90 -1.83
N LEU A 54 -5.93 8.09 -3.01
CA LEU A 54 -7.22 8.77 -3.15
C LEU A 54 -8.35 7.97 -2.46
N ALA A 55 -8.39 6.65 -2.66
CA ALA A 55 -9.37 5.77 -2.04
C ALA A 55 -9.24 5.76 -0.51
N LYS A 56 -8.02 5.61 0.02
CA LYS A 56 -7.75 5.67 1.46
C LYS A 56 -8.14 7.01 2.05
N LYS A 57 -7.81 8.14 1.41
CA LYS A 57 -8.24 9.46 1.89
C LYS A 57 -9.75 9.60 1.95
N ASN A 58 -10.47 9.08 0.95
CA ASN A 58 -11.92 9.08 0.98
C ASN A 58 -12.45 8.24 2.14
N PHE A 59 -11.84 7.08 2.39
CA PHE A 59 -12.18 6.22 3.52
C PHE A 59 -11.87 6.91 4.86
N ILE A 60 -10.65 7.41 5.09
CA ILE A 60 -10.26 8.10 6.33
C ILE A 60 -11.20 9.27 6.64
N LYS A 61 -11.63 10.01 5.62
CA LYS A 61 -12.53 11.16 5.80
C LYS A 61 -13.96 10.77 6.18
N HIS A 62 -14.45 9.62 5.73
CA HIS A 62 -15.88 9.30 5.77
C HIS A 62 -16.22 7.94 6.40
N GLY A 63 -15.23 7.12 6.71
CA GLY A 63 -15.34 5.74 7.17
C GLY A 63 -16.16 4.83 6.26
N LEU A 64 -16.60 3.72 6.86
CA LEU A 64 -17.60 2.81 6.32
C LEU A 64 -18.96 3.46 6.08
N PRO A 65 -19.48 4.37 6.95
CA PRO A 65 -20.77 5.03 6.68
C PRO A 65 -20.75 5.84 5.38
N GLY A 66 -19.60 6.40 5.03
CA GLY A 66 -19.46 7.20 3.83
C GLY A 66 -20.14 8.57 3.95
N PRO A 67 -20.14 9.35 2.86
CA PRO A 67 -20.87 10.63 2.80
C PRO A 67 -22.38 10.44 2.54
N ALA A 68 -22.88 9.21 2.54
CA ALA A 68 -24.26 8.91 2.15
C ALA A 68 -25.25 9.45 3.18
N ARG A 69 -26.34 10.05 2.70
CA ARG A 69 -27.44 10.56 3.55
C ARG A 69 -28.23 9.44 4.24
N HIS A 70 -28.24 8.25 3.64
CA HIS A 70 -28.95 7.09 4.16
C HIS A 70 -27.94 6.00 4.54
N PRO A 71 -28.00 5.47 5.77
CA PRO A 71 -27.16 4.35 6.17
C PRO A 71 -27.65 3.10 5.45
N ASP A 72 -26.93 2.71 4.40
CA ASP A 72 -27.14 1.44 3.70
C ASP A 72 -25.99 0.47 3.99
N VAL A 73 -26.35 -0.75 4.38
CA VAL A 73 -25.40 -1.82 4.69
C VAL A 73 -24.61 -2.22 3.44
N GLY A 74 -25.26 -2.27 2.27
CA GLY A 74 -24.60 -2.56 1.00
C GLY A 74 -23.50 -1.55 0.66
N GLY A 75 -23.79 -0.26 0.85
CA GLY A 75 -22.83 0.83 0.69
C GLY A 75 -21.62 0.70 1.63
N ARG A 76 -21.83 0.29 2.89
CA ARG A 76 -20.74 0.03 3.85
C ARG A 76 -19.85 -1.13 3.39
N TYR A 77 -20.44 -2.22 2.89
CA TYR A 77 -19.67 -3.33 2.30
C TYR A 77 -18.86 -2.89 1.08
N LEU A 78 -19.48 -2.18 0.14
CA LEU A 78 -18.77 -1.68 -1.05
C LEU A 78 -17.60 -0.78 -0.69
N ARG A 79 -17.74 0.06 0.34
CA ARG A 79 -16.64 0.91 0.83
C ARG A 79 -15.54 0.09 1.49
N LEU A 80 -15.88 -0.91 2.30
CA LEU A 80 -14.90 -1.84 2.87
C LEU A 80 -14.12 -2.55 1.77
N TYR A 81 -14.81 -3.19 0.82
CA TYR A 81 -14.15 -3.87 -0.29
C TYR A 81 -13.33 -2.91 -1.16
N GLY A 82 -13.82 -1.68 -1.37
CA GLY A 82 -13.10 -0.65 -2.09
C GLY A 82 -11.76 -0.28 -1.43
N VAL A 83 -11.76 -0.02 -0.11
CA VAL A 83 -10.51 0.33 0.58
C VAL A 83 -9.56 -0.86 0.69
N LEU A 84 -10.07 -2.07 0.94
CA LEU A 84 -9.24 -3.29 0.98
C LEU A 84 -8.62 -3.60 -0.39
N SER A 85 -9.41 -3.46 -1.47
CA SER A 85 -8.91 -3.64 -2.83
C SER A 85 -7.82 -2.61 -3.16
N ALA A 86 -8.03 -1.34 -2.79
CA ALA A 86 -7.02 -0.29 -2.97
C ALA A 86 -5.70 -0.61 -2.26
N VAL A 87 -5.76 -1.05 -1.00
CA VAL A 87 -4.57 -1.45 -0.21
C VAL A 87 -3.84 -2.63 -0.87
N PHE A 88 -4.59 -3.65 -1.28
CA PHE A 88 -4.02 -4.82 -1.94
C PHE A 88 -3.33 -4.46 -3.27
N GLN A 89 -3.97 -3.61 -4.08
CA GLN A 89 -3.41 -3.11 -5.34
C GLN A 89 -2.18 -2.22 -5.11
N GLN A 90 -2.17 -1.36 -4.08
CA GLN A 90 -0.99 -0.58 -3.72
C GLN A 90 0.22 -1.46 -3.36
N LYS A 91 -0.02 -2.57 -2.65
CA LYS A 91 1.02 -3.56 -2.37
C LYS A 91 1.57 -4.17 -3.66
N GLN A 92 0.71 -4.61 -4.58
CA GLN A 92 1.15 -5.16 -5.87
C GLN A 92 1.93 -4.14 -6.71
N ALA A 93 1.47 -2.89 -6.75
CA ALA A 93 2.16 -1.81 -7.43
C ALA A 93 3.57 -1.59 -6.86
N LEU A 94 3.71 -1.62 -5.53
CA LEU A 94 5.01 -1.50 -4.88
C LEU A 94 5.95 -2.67 -5.20
N GLU A 95 5.44 -3.90 -5.25
CA GLU A 95 6.22 -5.08 -5.69
C GLU A 95 6.68 -4.97 -7.14
N ASN A 96 5.83 -4.43 -8.01
CA ASN A 96 6.19 -4.16 -9.40
C ASN A 96 7.31 -3.12 -9.48
N LEU A 97 7.26 -2.05 -8.68
CA LEU A 97 8.34 -1.07 -8.59
C LEU A 97 9.65 -1.68 -8.08
N LEU A 98 9.59 -2.48 -7.01
CA LEU A 98 10.77 -3.17 -6.47
C LEU A 98 11.42 -4.09 -7.52
N THR A 99 10.58 -4.77 -8.31
CA THR A 99 11.03 -5.65 -9.40
C THR A 99 11.63 -4.85 -10.55
N PHE A 100 10.97 -3.77 -10.99
CA PHE A 100 11.44 -2.89 -12.06
C PHE A 100 12.82 -2.30 -11.75
N TYR A 101 13.02 -1.80 -10.52
CA TYR A 101 14.30 -1.23 -10.08
C TYR A 101 15.32 -2.29 -9.60
N GLN A 102 15.01 -3.58 -9.77
CA GLN A 102 15.88 -4.71 -9.46
C GLN A 102 16.41 -4.65 -8.01
N ILE A 103 15.50 -4.48 -7.05
CA ILE A 103 15.84 -4.50 -5.63
C ILE A 103 16.06 -5.95 -5.19
N GLU A 104 17.26 -6.26 -4.71
CA GLU A 104 17.65 -7.60 -4.24
C GLU A 104 16.80 -8.05 -3.06
N GLU A 105 16.47 -7.13 -2.15
CA GLU A 105 15.73 -7.42 -0.93
C GLU A 105 14.20 -7.47 -1.11
N LYS A 106 13.69 -7.51 -2.36
CA LYS A 106 12.26 -7.40 -2.68
C LYS A 106 11.38 -8.42 -1.95
N ASP A 107 11.83 -9.67 -1.80
CA ASP A 107 11.05 -10.73 -1.17
C ASP A 107 10.91 -10.50 0.34
N LYS A 108 11.99 -10.04 0.98
CA LYS A 108 11.98 -9.64 2.40
C LYS A 108 11.01 -8.47 2.64
N ILE A 109 11.02 -7.50 1.74
CA ILE A 109 10.12 -6.34 1.81
C ILE A 109 8.67 -6.76 1.59
N SER A 110 8.40 -7.58 0.57
CA SER A 110 7.07 -8.14 0.29
C SER A 110 6.52 -8.89 1.50
N ASN A 111 7.32 -9.77 2.12
CA ASN A 111 6.92 -10.50 3.32
C ASN A 111 6.62 -9.56 4.51
N SER A 112 7.40 -8.48 4.67
CA SER A 112 7.12 -7.47 5.70
C SER A 112 5.78 -6.77 5.49
N LEU A 113 5.41 -6.47 4.23
CA LEU A 113 4.11 -5.89 3.87
C LEU A 113 2.98 -6.89 4.13
N ASN A 114 3.11 -8.15 3.70
CA ASN A 114 2.12 -9.21 3.90
C ASN A 114 1.77 -9.45 5.38
N ASN A 115 2.73 -9.20 6.29
CA ASN A 115 2.51 -9.23 7.73
C ASN A 115 1.73 -8.01 8.27
N SER A 116 0.88 -7.36 7.46
CA SER A 116 -0.01 -6.28 7.91
C SER A 116 -1.42 -6.84 8.16
N ALA A 117 -2.05 -6.40 9.24
CA ALA A 117 -3.38 -6.84 9.62
C ALA A 117 -4.41 -6.51 8.52
N ILE A 118 -4.30 -5.34 7.88
CA ILE A 118 -5.17 -4.95 6.77
C ILE A 118 -5.05 -5.89 5.55
N LEU A 119 -3.84 -6.38 5.22
CA LEU A 119 -3.68 -7.34 4.12
C LEU A 119 -4.15 -8.74 4.51
N ASN A 120 -4.01 -9.13 5.78
CA ASN A 120 -4.62 -10.35 6.28
C ASN A 120 -6.16 -10.28 6.17
N LEU A 121 -6.76 -9.15 6.54
CA LEU A 121 -8.18 -8.88 6.33
C LEU A 121 -8.56 -8.95 4.85
N CYS A 122 -7.75 -8.38 3.95
CA CYS A 122 -7.95 -8.49 2.49
C CYS A 122 -7.95 -9.96 2.05
N SER A 123 -6.97 -10.76 2.47
CA SER A 123 -6.88 -12.17 2.10
C SER A 123 -8.07 -12.98 2.62
N LYS A 124 -8.48 -12.76 3.88
CA LYS A 124 -9.62 -13.45 4.50
C LYS A 124 -10.94 -13.13 3.80
N LEU A 125 -11.15 -11.87 3.40
CA LEU A 125 -12.36 -11.43 2.72
C LEU A 125 -12.34 -11.68 1.20
N GLY A 126 -11.15 -11.68 0.58
CA GLY A 126 -10.93 -11.86 -0.85
C GLY A 126 -10.99 -13.32 -1.31
N VAL A 127 -10.67 -14.28 -0.44
CA VAL A 127 -10.90 -15.72 -0.69
C VAL A 127 -12.40 -16.09 -0.54
N HIS A 128 -13.28 -15.08 -0.38
CA HIS A 128 -14.72 -15.24 -0.26
C HIS A 128 -15.11 -16.31 0.76
N ALA A 129 -14.84 -16.10 2.05
CA ALA A 129 -15.58 -16.68 3.19
C ALA A 129 -15.88 -18.20 3.22
N THR A 130 -15.46 -18.99 2.24
CA THR A 130 -15.95 -20.34 1.97
C THR A 130 -14.87 -21.36 2.25
N TYR A 131 -13.60 -20.94 2.17
CA TYR A 131 -12.46 -21.77 2.49
C TYR A 131 -11.17 -20.95 2.70
N PHE A 132 -10.85 -20.56 3.93
CA PHE A 132 -9.54 -19.95 4.23
C PHE A 132 -8.70 -20.86 5.13
N ARG A 133 -7.50 -21.21 4.65
CA ARG A 133 -6.57 -22.09 5.38
C ARG A 133 -5.82 -21.28 6.42
N ARG A 134 -6.02 -21.60 7.71
CA ARG A 134 -5.45 -20.86 8.84
C ARG A 134 -3.93 -21.05 8.97
N SER A 135 -3.43 -22.19 8.48
CA SER A 135 -2.02 -22.57 8.51
C SER A 135 -1.58 -23.21 7.18
N LEU A 136 -0.39 -22.85 6.69
CA LEU A 136 0.27 -23.54 5.57
C LEU A 136 1.05 -24.78 6.02
N THR A 137 1.34 -24.88 7.33
CA THR A 137 2.20 -25.92 7.92
C THR A 137 1.43 -27.04 8.60
N GLU A 138 0.13 -26.86 8.84
CA GLU A 138 -0.74 -27.86 9.46
C GLU A 138 -1.88 -28.23 8.51
N PRO A 139 -1.76 -29.32 7.75
CA PRO A 139 -2.71 -29.69 6.70
C PRO A 139 -4.10 -30.07 7.22
N GLU A 140 -4.23 -30.37 8.51
CA GLU A 140 -5.43 -30.96 9.13
C GLU A 140 -6.37 -29.96 9.81
N GLU A 141 -5.99 -28.68 9.95
CA GLU A 141 -6.95 -27.69 10.47
C GLU A 141 -8.05 -27.41 9.44
N PRO A 142 -9.34 -27.55 9.81
CA PRO A 142 -10.44 -27.27 8.89
C PRO A 142 -10.39 -25.79 8.48
N ALA A 143 -10.51 -25.55 7.17
CA ALA A 143 -10.55 -24.19 6.65
C ALA A 143 -11.67 -23.39 7.33
N GLY A 144 -11.34 -22.20 7.81
CA GLY A 144 -12.30 -21.31 8.46
C GLY A 144 -13.23 -20.69 7.42
N VAL A 145 -14.53 -20.69 7.72
CA VAL A 145 -15.55 -19.88 7.06
C VAL A 145 -15.60 -18.54 7.78
N TYR A 146 -15.35 -17.44 7.06
CA TYR A 146 -15.23 -16.09 7.62
C TYR A 146 -16.45 -15.25 7.24
N GLU A 147 -17.24 -14.82 8.22
CA GLU A 147 -18.41 -13.97 7.99
C GLU A 147 -18.22 -12.61 8.66
N ILE A 148 -18.51 -11.51 7.96
CA ILE A 148 -18.52 -10.17 8.58
C ILE A 148 -19.79 -10.05 9.43
N SER A 149 -19.61 -9.72 10.71
CA SER A 149 -20.70 -9.35 11.59
C SER A 149 -21.34 -8.03 11.14
N ARG A 150 -22.60 -8.10 10.67
CA ARG A 150 -23.35 -6.93 10.15
C ARG A 150 -23.55 -5.82 11.19
N PRO A 151 -23.85 -6.11 12.47
CA PRO A 151 -24.00 -5.07 13.50
C PRO A 151 -22.73 -4.26 13.75
N ASP A 152 -21.55 -4.77 13.39
CA ASP A 152 -20.27 -4.13 13.72
C ASP A 152 -19.77 -3.15 12.63
N LEU A 153 -20.44 -3.09 11.46
CA LEU A 153 -20.10 -2.18 10.34
C LEU A 153 -20.30 -0.68 10.65
N GLU A 154 -20.63 -0.30 11.88
CA GLU A 154 -21.04 1.06 12.23
C GLU A 154 -19.85 1.98 12.59
N VAL A 155 -18.69 1.42 12.96
CA VAL A 155 -17.60 2.19 13.61
C VAL A 155 -16.19 1.95 13.04
N ASN A 156 -16.07 1.61 11.75
CA ASN A 156 -14.78 1.22 11.11
C ASN A 156 -14.10 0.00 11.74
N LYS A 157 -14.79 -0.67 12.66
CA LYS A 157 -14.36 -1.91 13.28
C LYS A 157 -15.00 -3.06 12.55
N ILE A 158 -14.21 -4.05 12.16
CA ILE A 158 -14.71 -5.24 11.48
C ILE A 158 -14.53 -6.40 12.43
N LYS A 159 -15.65 -7.01 12.81
CA LYS A 159 -15.65 -8.29 13.49
C LYS A 159 -15.89 -9.39 12.47
N LEU A 160 -14.91 -10.28 12.32
CA LEU A 160 -15.04 -11.50 11.55
C LEU A 160 -15.44 -12.64 12.47
N LEU A 161 -16.53 -13.33 12.15
CA LEU A 161 -16.92 -14.58 12.77
C LEU A 161 -16.27 -15.73 12.03
N ILE A 162 -15.61 -16.61 12.77
CA ILE A 162 -14.95 -17.81 12.24
C ILE A 162 -15.76 -19.01 12.67
N ASN A 163 -16.30 -19.75 11.69
CA ASN A 163 -17.14 -20.92 11.92
C ASN A 163 -18.29 -20.67 12.94
N LYS A 164 -18.75 -19.42 13.07
CA LYS A 164 -19.76 -18.95 14.02
C LYS A 164 -19.41 -19.13 15.52
N LEU A 165 -18.16 -19.44 15.84
CA LEU A 165 -17.72 -19.75 17.22
C LEU A 165 -16.68 -18.75 17.73
N GLU A 166 -15.72 -18.41 16.90
CA GLU A 166 -14.65 -17.46 17.25
C GLU A 166 -14.87 -16.13 16.57
N CYS A 167 -14.25 -15.08 17.12
CA CYS A 167 -14.23 -13.78 16.48
C CYS A 167 -12.85 -13.16 16.45
N GLU A 168 -12.53 -12.54 15.32
CA GLU A 168 -11.39 -11.66 15.18
C GLU A 168 -11.88 -10.23 14.97
N ASN A 169 -11.21 -9.26 15.57
CA ASN A 169 -11.54 -7.85 15.45
C ASN A 169 -10.42 -7.12 14.72
N PHE A 170 -10.82 -6.27 13.79
CA PHE A 170 -9.94 -5.40 13.03
C PHE A 170 -10.39 -3.96 13.22
N ASP A 171 -9.45 -3.05 13.40
CA ASP A 171 -9.70 -1.61 13.31
C ASP A 171 -9.12 -1.15 11.98
N VAL A 172 -10.00 -0.92 11.00
CA VAL A 172 -9.56 -0.63 9.62
C VAL A 172 -8.73 0.65 9.58
N GLN A 173 -9.02 1.63 10.44
CA GLN A 173 -8.27 2.89 10.46
C GLN A 173 -6.86 2.67 11.03
N GLU A 174 -6.75 1.99 12.17
CA GLU A 174 -5.46 1.68 12.79
C GLU A 174 -4.59 0.80 11.87
N ASP A 175 -5.21 -0.21 11.25
CA ASP A 175 -4.52 -1.13 10.35
C ASP A 175 -4.05 -0.44 9.06
N LEU A 176 -4.81 0.54 8.56
CA LEU A 176 -4.40 1.41 7.44
C LEU A 176 -3.20 2.27 7.84
N ASP A 177 -3.22 2.90 9.02
CA ASP A 177 -2.11 3.74 9.48
C ASP A 177 -0.81 2.92 9.65
N CYS A 178 -0.93 1.67 10.11
CA CYS A 178 0.18 0.72 10.19
C CYS A 178 0.71 0.34 8.79
N PHE A 179 -0.18 0.06 7.84
CA PHE A 179 0.19 -0.20 6.46
C PHE A 179 0.89 0.99 5.81
N ASP A 180 0.39 2.21 6.04
CA ASP A 180 0.95 3.44 5.47
C ASP A 180 2.37 3.69 5.97
N LYS A 181 2.64 3.44 7.26
CA LYS A 181 4.02 3.48 7.79
C LYS A 181 4.94 2.50 7.06
N LYS A 182 4.49 1.28 6.77
CA LYS A 182 5.28 0.30 6.00
C LYS A 182 5.50 0.74 4.55
N MET A 183 4.48 1.33 3.92
CA MET A 183 4.58 1.92 2.58
C MET A 183 5.60 3.06 2.54
N GLU A 184 5.55 3.99 3.50
CA GLU A 184 6.50 5.10 3.62
C GLU A 184 7.94 4.63 3.79
N LEU A 185 8.18 3.64 4.67
CA LEU A 185 9.50 3.06 4.86
C LEU A 185 10.01 2.41 3.58
N THR A 186 9.15 1.67 2.89
CA THR A 186 9.53 0.97 1.66
C THR A 186 9.81 1.93 0.51
N LEU A 187 8.97 2.95 0.30
CA LEU A 187 9.18 3.97 -0.73
C LEU A 187 10.44 4.79 -0.44
N SER A 188 10.68 5.14 0.82
CA SER A 188 11.92 5.80 1.25
C SER A 188 13.14 4.94 0.91
N PHE A 189 13.09 3.65 1.21
CA PHE A 189 14.19 2.72 0.93
C PHE A 189 14.42 2.59 -0.58
N LEU A 190 13.35 2.38 -1.36
CA LEU A 190 13.39 2.27 -2.81
C LEU A 190 14.03 3.51 -3.44
N ILE A 191 13.53 4.70 -3.13
CA ILE A 191 14.09 5.97 -3.66
C ILE A 191 15.54 6.13 -3.22
N GLY A 192 15.87 5.82 -1.96
CA GLY A 192 17.25 5.87 -1.48
C GLY A 192 18.20 4.94 -2.27
N ARG A 193 17.74 3.75 -2.66
CA ARG A 193 18.50 2.82 -3.52
C ARG A 193 18.62 3.35 -4.95
N ILE A 194 17.52 3.88 -5.50
CA ILE A 194 17.51 4.48 -6.84
C ILE A 194 18.49 5.64 -6.91
N LEU A 195 18.50 6.57 -5.95
CA LEU A 195 19.36 7.76 -6.01
C LEU A 195 20.85 7.47 -5.75
N LYS A 196 21.17 6.41 -5.00
CA LYS A 196 22.56 6.00 -4.75
C LYS A 196 23.26 5.44 -5.99
N LYS A 197 22.53 4.75 -6.88
CA LYS A 197 23.10 4.09 -8.08
C LYS A 197 23.62 5.09 -9.15
N PRO A 198 22.86 6.12 -9.59
CA PRO A 198 23.24 7.01 -10.68
C PRO A 198 23.69 8.42 -10.23
N CYS A 199 23.28 8.96 -9.07
CA CYS A 199 23.38 10.40 -8.81
C CYS A 199 24.46 10.85 -7.80
N LYS A 200 25.30 9.95 -7.25
CA LYS A 200 26.32 10.27 -6.22
C LYS A 200 25.84 11.23 -5.11
N ASN A 201 24.55 11.19 -4.75
CA ASN A 201 23.89 12.06 -3.76
C ASN A 201 23.94 13.59 -4.03
N GLN A 202 24.13 14.03 -5.27
CA GLN A 202 24.30 15.46 -5.61
C GLN A 202 23.17 16.04 -6.51
N SER A 203 22.10 15.27 -6.76
CA SER A 203 20.99 15.74 -7.60
C SER A 203 19.91 16.47 -6.80
N HIS A 204 19.16 17.35 -7.47
CA HIS A 204 17.99 18.00 -6.89
C HIS A 204 16.95 16.99 -6.34
N PHE A 205 16.89 15.76 -6.89
CA PHE A 205 16.08 14.68 -6.35
C PHE A 205 16.53 14.23 -4.95
N TYR A 206 17.83 14.25 -4.67
CA TYR A 206 18.35 13.93 -3.34
C TYR A 206 17.96 14.99 -2.30
N GLU A 207 17.97 16.26 -2.67
CA GLU A 207 17.48 17.35 -1.81
C GLU A 207 15.98 17.19 -1.50
N GLN A 208 15.16 16.87 -2.51
CA GLN A 208 13.75 16.57 -2.29
C GLN A 208 13.56 15.36 -1.38
N TYR A 209 14.31 14.27 -1.61
CA TYR A 209 14.28 13.06 -0.80
C TYR A 209 14.63 13.34 0.67
N THR A 210 15.70 14.09 0.93
CA THR A 210 16.11 14.45 2.30
C THR A 210 15.08 15.34 2.99
N ARG A 211 14.45 16.28 2.27
CA ARG A 211 13.35 17.09 2.79
C ARG A 211 12.15 16.25 3.18
N ILE A 212 11.78 15.26 2.38
CA ILE A 212 10.66 14.34 2.69
C ILE A 212 11.01 13.51 3.93
N ASN A 213 12.23 12.98 4.04
CA ASN A 213 12.69 12.23 5.22
C ASN A 213 12.67 13.05 6.50
N LYS A 214 13.06 14.33 6.45
CA LYS A 214 12.96 15.23 7.61
C LYS A 214 11.52 15.40 8.08
N LEU A 215 10.58 15.59 7.14
CA LEU A 215 9.15 15.69 7.46
C LEU A 215 8.61 14.39 8.07
N LYS A 216 8.99 13.23 7.52
CA LYS A 216 8.62 11.91 8.05
C LYS A 216 9.13 11.74 9.49
N ASN A 217 10.39 12.05 9.75
CA ASN A 217 10.98 11.87 11.07
C ASN A 217 10.37 12.80 12.13
N HIS A 218 10.09 14.06 11.77
CA HIS A 218 9.36 14.96 12.67
C HIS A 218 7.94 14.49 12.97
N ALA A 219 7.23 13.92 11.99
CA ALA A 219 5.91 13.32 12.23
C ALA A 219 6.00 12.15 13.22
N LEU A 220 7.06 11.33 13.13
CA LEU A 220 7.31 10.23 14.07
C LEU A 220 7.59 10.73 15.49
N GLU A 221 8.41 11.78 15.66
CA GLU A 221 8.74 12.38 16.96
C GLU A 221 7.49 12.96 17.65
N VAL A 222 6.62 13.65 16.91
CA VAL A 222 5.37 14.22 17.45
C VAL A 222 4.37 13.12 17.85
N SER A 223 4.37 11.99 17.15
CA SER A 223 3.51 10.84 17.46
C SER A 223 4.02 9.97 18.63
N ASN A 224 5.23 10.21 19.12
CA ASN A 224 5.88 9.44 20.19
C ASN A 224 6.50 10.38 21.26
N PRO A 225 5.69 11.11 22.05
CA PRO A 225 6.19 12.08 23.02
C PRO A 225 6.91 11.45 24.25
N GLY A 226 7.08 10.12 24.30
CA GLY A 226 7.61 9.39 25.47
C GLY A 226 8.90 8.60 25.25
N ALA A 227 9.62 8.76 24.13
CA ALA A 227 10.84 7.99 23.86
C ALA A 227 12.14 8.66 24.37
N ASN A 228 12.05 9.89 24.88
CA ASN A 228 13.17 10.61 25.50
C ASN A 228 12.81 11.00 26.93
N SER A 229 12.75 10.01 27.82
CA SER A 229 12.75 10.19 29.27
C SER A 229 13.39 8.99 29.94
#